data_AF-A0A9X8VB71-F1
#
_entry.id   AF-A0A9X8VB71-F1
#
_cell.length_a   1.000
_cell.length_b   1.000
_cell.length_c   1.000
_cell.angle_alpha   90.00
_cell.angle_beta   90.00
_cell.angle_gamma   90.00
#
_symmetry.space_group_name_H-M   'P 1'
#
loop_
_entity.id
_entity.type
_entity.pdbx_description
1 polymer ?
#
loop_
_entity_poly.entity_id
_entity_poly.type
_entity_poly.pdbx_seq_one_letter_code
_entity_poly.pdbx_strand_id
1 'polypeptide(L)'
;AAWIGERQAAGYPVLVAVNAADEAIGYASFGDWRAWDGYRHTVEHSVYVHQAHRGAGIGKALLLALIARAREIGKHVMVAGIESGNQ
;
A
#
# COMPACT_ATOMS: atom_id res chain seq x y z
N ALA A 1 11.34 -8.20 8.78
CA ALA A 1 11.27 -6.98 9.63
C ALA A 1 11.90 -5.76 8.94
N ALA A 2 13.09 -5.88 8.32
CA ALA A 2 13.80 -4.76 7.67
C ALA A 2 12.92 -3.89 6.75
N TRP A 3 12.16 -4.51 5.83
CA TRP A 3 11.27 -3.78 4.92
C TRP A 3 10.24 -2.88 5.61
N ILE A 4 9.62 -3.34 6.70
CA ILE A 4 8.66 -2.53 7.48
C ILE A 4 9.39 -1.34 8.10
N GLY A 5 10.55 -1.59 8.71
CA GLY A 5 11.37 -0.55 9.33
C GLY A 5 11.84 0.49 8.32
N GLU A 6 12.27 0.09 7.13
CA GLU A 6 12.66 0.99 6.04
C GLU A 6 11.51 1.88 5.57
N ARG A 7 10.29 1.32 5.44
CA ARG A 7 9.09 2.10 5.10
C ARG A 7 8.77 3.11 6.18
N GLN A 8 8.76 2.69 7.44
CA GLN A 8 8.48 3.58 8.57
C GLN A 8 9.54 4.67 8.73
N ALA A 9 10.82 4.35 8.54
CA ALA A 9 11.92 5.31 8.57
C ALA A 9 11.82 6.35 7.46
N ALA A 10 11.28 5.97 6.28
CA ALA A 10 10.97 6.88 5.19
C ALA A 10 9.65 7.68 5.40
N GLY A 11 8.96 7.48 6.53
CA GLY A 11 7.67 8.12 6.82
C GLY A 11 6.48 7.50 6.06
N TYR A 12 6.64 6.28 5.54
CA TYR A 12 5.63 5.59 4.74
C TYR A 12 4.84 4.57 5.57
N PRO A 13 3.50 4.49 5.38
CA PRO A 13 2.65 3.61 6.15
C PRO A 13 2.78 2.16 5.69
N VAL A 14 2.70 1.23 6.64
CA VAL A 14 2.41 -0.19 6.39
C VAL A 14 1.07 -0.50 7.05
N LEU A 15 0.02 -0.60 6.24
CA LEU A 15 -1.34 -0.90 6.71
C LEU A 15 -1.56 -2.40 6.67
N VAL A 16 -2.15 -2.95 7.73
CA VAL A 16 -2.49 -4.38 7.84
C VAL A 16 -3.98 -4.50 8.12
N ALA A 17 -4.67 -5.34 7.35
CA ALA A 17 -6.03 -5.77 7.64
C ALA A 17 -5.95 -7.03 8.51
N VAL A 18 -6.64 -7.02 9.64
CA VAL A 18 -6.75 -8.16 10.57
C VAL A 18 -8.18 -8.68 10.61
N ASN A 19 -8.36 -9.99 10.80
CA ASN A 19 -9.67 -10.60 11.03
C ASN A 19 -10.06 -10.53 12.52
N ALA A 20 -11.20 -11.11 12.88
CA ALA A 20 -11.68 -11.14 14.27
C ALA A 20 -10.80 -11.96 15.23
N ALA A 21 -9.93 -12.82 14.69
CA ALA A 21 -8.95 -13.61 15.44
C ALA A 21 -7.57 -12.93 15.50
N ASP A 22 -7.47 -11.66 15.07
CA ASP A 22 -6.23 -10.87 15.00
C ASP A 22 -5.18 -11.40 14.00
N GLU A 23 -5.62 -12.19 13.02
CA GLU A 23 -4.74 -12.70 11.97
C GLU A 23 -4.64 -11.71 10.80
N ALA A 24 -3.43 -11.49 10.30
CA ALA A 24 -3.20 -10.64 9.13
C ALA A 24 -3.76 -11.28 7.85
N ILE A 25 -4.79 -10.67 7.27
CA ILE A 25 -5.49 -11.14 6.07
C ILE A 25 -5.24 -10.28 4.83
N GLY A 26 -4.46 -9.21 4.98
CA GLY A 26 -4.02 -8.37 3.86
C GLY A 26 -3.15 -7.22 4.33
N TYR A 27 -2.43 -6.60 3.40
CA TYR A 27 -1.64 -5.42 3.69
C TYR A 27 -1.56 -4.48 2.48
N ALA A 28 -1.25 -3.22 2.75
CA ALA A 28 -0.93 -2.24 1.73
C ALA A 28 0.12 -1.24 2.23
N SER A 29 0.97 -0.80 1.31
CA SER A 29 2.04 0.18 1.56
C SER A 29 2.39 0.86 0.24
N PHE A 30 3.17 1.93 0.31
CA PHE A 30 3.85 2.50 -0.85
C PHE A 30 5.31 2.79 -0.57
N GLY A 31 6.08 3.02 -1.63
CA GLY A 31 7.45 3.54 -1.60
C GLY A 31 7.68 4.55 -2.72
N ASP A 32 8.87 5.11 -2.81
CA ASP A 32 9.20 6.01 -3.91
C ASP A 32 9.09 5.29 -5.26
N TRP A 33 8.48 5.95 -6.25
CA TRP A 33 8.32 5.36 -7.58
C TRP A 33 9.65 5.27 -8.34
N ARG A 34 10.35 6.39 -8.47
CA ARG A 34 11.66 6.47 -9.15
C ARG A 34 12.55 7.45 -8.40
N ALA A 35 13.83 7.12 -8.31
CA ALA A 35 14.83 7.88 -7.55
C ALA A 35 15.29 9.16 -8.28
N TRP A 36 14.35 10.04 -8.63
CA TRP A 36 14.64 11.36 -9.19
C TRP A 36 13.75 12.40 -8.53
N ASP A 37 14.29 13.60 -8.26
CA ASP A 37 13.58 14.69 -7.58
C ASP A 37 12.26 15.12 -8.26
N GLY A 38 12.16 14.93 -9.58
CA GLY A 38 10.92 15.16 -10.33
C GLY A 38 9.76 14.27 -9.89
N TYR A 39 10.05 13.12 -9.26
CA TYR A 39 9.08 12.17 -8.74
C TYR A 39 8.94 12.19 -7.21
N ARG A 40 9.50 13.19 -6.51
CA ARG A 40 9.45 13.26 -5.03
C ARG A 40 8.05 13.24 -4.41
N HIS A 41 7.03 13.64 -5.18
CA HIS A 41 5.61 13.60 -4.81
C HIS A 41 4.85 12.39 -5.40
N THR A 42 5.55 11.45 -6.04
CA THR A 42 4.98 10.26 -6.67
C THR A 42 5.46 9.01 -5.96
N VAL A 43 4.53 8.15 -5.59
CA VAL A 43 4.81 6.88 -4.94
C VAL A 43 4.25 5.71 -5.74
N GLU A 44 4.87 4.55 -5.64
CA GLU A 44 4.32 3.29 -6.12
C GLU A 44 3.70 2.54 -4.96
N HIS A 45 2.46 2.09 -5.13
CA HIS A 45 1.73 1.36 -4.11
C HIS A 45 1.59 -0.12 -4.45
N SER A 46 1.39 -0.93 -3.42
CA SER A 46 1.03 -2.33 -3.56
C SER A 46 -0.04 -2.70 -2.53
N VAL A 47 -0.92 -3.62 -2.92
CA VAL A 47 -1.98 -4.15 -2.07
C VAL A 47 -2.06 -5.65 -2.27
N TYR A 48 -2.09 -6.40 -1.17
CA TYR A 48 -2.18 -7.85 -1.18
C TYR A 48 -3.25 -8.30 -0.20
N VAL A 49 -4.07 -9.26 -0.64
CA VAL A 49 -5.11 -9.89 0.17
C VAL A 49 -4.83 -11.38 0.19
N HIS A 50 -4.88 -11.96 1.39
CA HIS A 50 -4.75 -13.40 1.59
C HIS A 50 -5.78 -14.13 0.74
N GLN A 51 -5.37 -15.23 0.09
CA GLN A 51 -6.18 -15.92 -0.93
C GLN A 51 -7.59 -16.31 -0.44
N ALA A 52 -7.71 -16.74 0.82
CA ALA A 52 -8.98 -17.15 1.43
C ALA A 52 -9.95 -15.99 1.72
N HIS A 53 -9.47 -14.74 1.61
CA HIS A 53 -10.24 -13.52 1.92
C HIS A 53 -10.44 -12.61 0.71
N ARG A 54 -10.12 -13.08 -0.50
CA ARG A 54 -10.37 -12.33 -1.74
C ARG A 54 -11.88 -12.20 -2.02
N GLY A 55 -12.27 -11.18 -2.78
CA GLY A 55 -13.67 -10.90 -3.10
C GLY A 55 -14.48 -10.23 -1.98
N ALA A 56 -13.94 -10.12 -0.76
CA ALA A 56 -14.62 -9.52 0.39
C ALA A 56 -14.43 -8.00 0.54
N GLY A 57 -13.93 -7.30 -0.49
CA GLY A 57 -13.72 -5.84 -0.46
C GLY A 57 -12.50 -5.35 0.34
N ILE A 58 -11.71 -6.25 0.96
CA ILE A 58 -10.53 -5.89 1.78
C ILE A 58 -9.49 -5.08 1.00
N GLY A 59 -9.19 -5.47 -0.24
CA GLY A 59 -8.23 -4.75 -1.08
C GLY A 59 -8.65 -3.30 -1.35
N LYS A 60 -9.95 -3.08 -1.58
CA LYS A 60 -10.52 -1.73 -1.74
C LYS A 60 -10.41 -0.92 -0.45
N ALA A 61 -10.74 -1.52 0.69
CA ALA A 61 -10.64 -0.84 1.98
C ALA A 61 -9.19 -0.42 2.29
N LEU A 62 -8.24 -1.32 2.07
CA LEU A 62 -6.80 -1.05 2.23
C LEU A 62 -6.33 0.08 1.30
N LEU A 63 -6.70 0.03 0.02
CA LEU A 63 -6.30 1.06 -0.95
C LEU A 63 -6.86 2.44 -0.60
N LEU A 64 -8.13 2.52 -0.20
CA LEU A 64 -8.75 3.79 0.21
C LEU A 64 -8.06 4.38 1.46
N ALA A 65 -7.76 3.55 2.45
CA ALA A 65 -7.00 3.98 3.63
C ALA A 65 -5.58 4.44 3.24
N LEU A 66 -4.93 3.74 2.32
CA LEU A 66 -3.59 4.09 1.85
C LEU A 66 -3.56 5.43 1.10
N ILE A 67 -4.57 5.70 0.27
CA ILE A 67 -4.73 6.99 -0.44
C ILE A 67 -4.89 8.14 0.57
N ALA A 68 -5.65 7.94 1.65
CA ALA A 68 -5.80 8.96 2.69
C ALA A 68 -4.45 9.30 3.33
N ARG A 69 -3.65 8.29 3.70
CA ARG A 69 -2.31 8.50 4.27
C ARG A 69 -1.34 9.15 3.29
N ALA A 70 -1.40 8.80 2.01
CA ALA A 70 -0.57 9.43 0.98
C ALA A 70 -0.86 10.94 0.88
N ARG A 71 -2.13 11.34 0.95
CA ARG A 71 -2.54 12.75 0.94
C ARG A 71 -2.06 13.50 2.18
N GLU A 72 -2.19 12.89 3.36
CA GLU A 72 -1.75 13.48 4.64
C GLU A 72 -0.26 13.84 4.64
N ILE A 73 0.58 13.02 3.98
CA ILE A 73 2.03 13.25 3.90
C ILE A 73 2.47 13.99 2.62
N GLY A 74 1.53 14.58 1.87
CA GLY A 74 1.83 15.43 0.72
C GLY A 74 2.29 14.70 -0.55
N LYS A 75 1.90 13.43 -0.72
CA LYS A 75 2.06 12.74 -2.02
C LYS A 75 0.93 13.13 -2.97
N HIS A 76 1.28 13.38 -4.22
CA HIS A 76 0.39 13.89 -5.26
C HIS A 76 -0.12 12.78 -6.19
N VAL A 77 0.76 11.82 -6.53
CA VAL A 77 0.44 10.73 -7.46
C VAL A 77 0.77 9.38 -6.81
N MET A 78 -0.13 8.42 -6.96
CA MET A 78 0.09 7.02 -6.63
C MET A 78 0.03 6.20 -7.93
N VAL A 79 1.05 5.38 -8.17
CA VAL A 79 1.18 4.52 -9.35
C VAL A 79 1.10 3.06 -8.91
N ALA A 80 0.59 2.18 -9.78
CA ALA A 80 0.70 0.74 -9.61
C ALA A 80 1.07 0.09 -10.94
N GLY A 81 2.07 -0.80 -10.90
CA GLY A 81 2.27 -1.79 -11.95
C GLY A 81 1.28 -2.95 -11.74
N ILE A 82 0.44 -3.20 -12.74
CA ILE A 82 -0.53 -4.31 -12.71
C ILE A 82 -0.29 -5.15 -13.97
N GLU A 83 -0.17 -6.47 -13.78
CA GLU A 83 -0.09 -7.41 -14.89
C GLU A 83 -1.39 -7.34 -15.72
N SER A 84 -1.27 -7.29 -17.05
CA SER A 84 -2.39 -7.01 -17.96
C SER A 84 -3.52 -8.04 -17.96
N GLY A 85 -3.24 -9.29 -17.57
CA GLY A 85 -4.21 -10.37 -17.42
C GLY A 85 -4.85 -10.45 -16.03
N ASN A 86 -4.51 -9.54 -15.11
CA ASN A 86 -5.13 -9.47 -13.79
C ASN A 86 -6.54 -8.85 -13.89
N GLN A 87 -7.56 -9.73 -13.87
CA GLN A 87 -8.99 -9.39 -13.95
C GLN A 87 -9.65 -9.25 -12.58
#